data_AF-A0A960WDS9-F1
#
_entry.id   AF-A0A960WDS9-F1
#
_cell.length_a   1.000
_cell.length_b   1.000
_cell.length_c   1.000
_cell.angle_alpha   90.00
_cell.angle_beta   90.00
_cell.angle_gamma   90.00
#
_symmetry.space_group_name_H-M   'P 1'
#
loop_
_entity.id
_entity.type
_entity.pdbx_description
1 polymer ?
#
loop_
_entity_poly.entity_id
_entity_poly.type
_entity_poly.pdbx_seq_one_letter_code
_entity_poly.pdbx_strand_id
1 'polypeptide(L)'
;QKVSNHKAPVDYYDEERIKSISNLALGRIFYEKRNYPLSVLYYKKIGRETDFYPNAMYEASWALFKLHKFNEALSVLHSLHSPYIQQIIFTKSYLLKAAIFIEMCHYDRAVDTLANVESDFISLANQIDTMAQKAQSPREYYPVLKTDTINEAGEKVYQFRDLFLLSASEKDFLNVHKYITSLQKEQEVLESLQNKRAIAIARLIRIREKSLSDKASYMAGKTLLNTRQIIEEYLALKDLLKYEILTASRKIIQKRTLNLAPPIYKKEELIQPEFTDSLRESMIWWEVRGNEYWADEVGYYLYQLPTRCKDDDK
;
A
#
# COMPACT_ATOMS: atom_id res chain seq x y z
N GLN A 1 40.42 9.13 30.77
CA GLN A 1 38.94 9.15 30.64
C GLN A 1 38.60 9.41 29.18
N LYS A 2 38.30 8.36 28.39
CA LYS A 2 37.68 8.52 27.07
C LYS A 2 36.17 8.48 27.30
N VAL A 3 35.52 9.64 27.20
CA VAL A 3 34.07 9.75 27.24
C VAL A 3 33.55 9.10 25.96
N SER A 4 33.00 7.90 26.08
CA SER A 4 32.21 7.29 25.01
C SER A 4 30.96 8.15 24.83
N ASN A 5 30.88 8.88 23.72
CA ASN A 5 29.66 9.52 23.24
C ASN A 5 28.61 8.43 22.96
N HIS A 6 27.91 7.98 24.00
CA HIS A 6 26.62 7.33 23.84
C HIS A 6 25.62 8.46 23.61
N LYS A 7 25.44 8.85 22.34
CA LYS A 7 24.24 9.60 21.95
C LYS A 7 23.05 8.79 22.47
N ALA A 8 22.18 9.45 23.24
CA ALA A 8 20.98 8.81 23.76
C ALA A 8 20.19 8.19 22.59
N PRO A 9 19.59 7.00 22.75
CA PRO A 9 18.92 6.30 21.66
C PRO A 9 17.84 7.14 20.97
N VAL A 10 17.29 8.15 21.64
CA VAL A 10 16.28 9.08 21.10
C VAL A 10 16.84 9.97 19.96
N ASP A 11 18.12 10.33 19.98
CA ASP A 11 18.74 11.26 19.02
C ASP A 11 19.03 10.61 17.66
N TYR A 12 19.23 9.28 17.63
CA TYR A 12 19.53 8.52 16.42
C TYR A 12 18.28 8.24 15.57
N TYR A 13 17.15 7.90 16.21
CA TYR A 13 15.88 7.63 15.50
C TYR A 13 15.32 8.88 14.80
N ASP A 14 15.61 10.09 15.31
CA ASP A 14 15.17 11.33 14.66
C ASP A 14 16.03 11.64 13.43
N GLU A 15 17.34 11.36 13.46
CA GLU A 15 18.24 11.61 12.33
C GLU A 15 17.92 10.74 11.10
N GLU A 16 17.71 9.43 11.30
CA GLU A 16 17.34 8.51 10.20
C GLU A 16 15.96 8.84 9.62
N ARG A 17 15.01 9.21 10.49
CA ARG A 17 13.67 9.64 10.07
C ARG A 17 13.73 10.92 9.25
N ILE A 18 14.46 11.95 9.72
CA ILE A 18 14.65 13.21 9.00
C ILE A 18 15.30 12.93 7.64
N LYS A 19 16.37 12.13 7.60
CA LYS A 19 17.05 11.74 6.37
C LYS A 19 16.11 11.05 5.38
N SER A 20 15.26 10.15 5.86
CA SER A 20 14.29 9.43 5.03
C SER A 20 13.23 10.37 4.44
N ILE A 21 12.70 11.28 5.25
CA ILE A 21 11.74 12.31 4.79
C ILE A 21 12.41 13.26 3.79
N SER A 22 13.65 13.68 4.04
CA SER A 22 14.41 14.53 3.12
C SER A 22 14.64 13.84 1.78
N ASN A 23 15.04 12.56 1.78
CA ASN A 23 15.19 11.79 0.54
C ASN A 23 13.86 11.62 -0.20
N LEU A 24 12.76 11.38 0.53
CA LEU A 24 11.41 11.28 -0.06
C LEU A 24 11.01 12.59 -0.74
N ALA A 25 11.23 13.72 -0.06
CA ALA A 25 10.95 15.05 -0.60
C ALA A 25 11.83 15.37 -1.82
N LEU A 26 13.13 15.06 -1.78
CA LEU A 26 14.02 15.23 -2.93
C LEU A 26 13.57 14.37 -4.12
N GLY A 27 13.18 13.12 -3.88
CA GLY A 27 12.61 12.24 -4.91
C GLY A 27 11.43 12.87 -5.63
N ARG A 28 10.49 13.46 -4.87
CA ARG A 28 9.31 14.18 -5.39
C ARG A 28 9.69 15.43 -6.17
N ILE A 29 10.60 16.25 -5.64
CA ILE A 29 11.07 17.48 -6.32
C ILE A 29 11.72 17.12 -7.67
N PHE A 30 12.59 16.11 -7.70
CA PHE A 30 13.21 15.69 -8.96
C PHE A 30 12.18 15.09 -9.94
N TYR A 31 11.17 14.38 -9.45
CA TYR A 31 10.05 13.90 -10.27
C TYR A 31 9.29 15.06 -10.92
N GLU A 32 8.92 16.08 -10.13
CA GLU A 32 8.24 17.29 -10.63
C GLU A 32 9.08 18.06 -11.65
N LYS A 33 10.40 18.09 -11.46
CA LYS A 33 11.36 18.65 -12.43
C LYS A 33 11.62 17.74 -13.64
N ARG A 34 10.91 16.62 -13.76
CA ARG A 34 11.06 15.60 -14.83
C ARG A 34 12.45 14.95 -14.89
N ASN A 35 13.23 15.08 -13.82
CA ASN A 35 14.50 14.37 -13.66
C ASN A 35 14.23 13.03 -12.96
N TYR A 36 13.60 12.12 -13.71
CA TYR A 36 13.22 10.80 -13.20
C TYR A 36 14.40 9.94 -12.74
N PRO A 37 15.60 9.97 -13.37
CA PRO A 37 16.74 9.18 -12.88
C PRO A 37 17.18 9.58 -11.47
N LEU A 38 17.28 10.89 -11.18
CA LEU A 38 17.59 11.36 -9.84
C LEU A 38 16.46 11.07 -8.87
N SER A 39 15.20 11.22 -9.31
CA SER A 39 14.03 10.87 -8.51
C SER A 39 14.11 9.43 -7.97
N VAL A 40 14.33 8.45 -8.87
CA VAL A 40 14.52 7.04 -8.49
C VAL A 40 15.71 6.86 -7.54
N LEU A 41 16.83 7.54 -7.79
CA LEU A 41 18.03 7.46 -6.94
C LEU A 41 17.75 7.91 -5.51
N TYR A 42 16.98 8.98 -5.30
CA TYR A 42 16.64 9.43 -3.96
C TYR A 42 15.62 8.53 -3.27
N TYR A 43 14.62 8.00 -4.00
CA TYR A 43 13.71 7.01 -3.41
C TYR A 43 14.43 5.74 -2.95
N LYS A 44 15.44 5.28 -3.71
CA LYS A 44 16.27 4.11 -3.33
C LYS A 44 17.10 4.31 -2.05
N LYS A 45 17.32 5.56 -1.60
CA LYS A 45 18.07 5.85 -0.37
C LYS A 45 17.22 5.67 0.91
N ILE A 46 15.92 5.44 0.77
CA ILE A 46 15.02 5.23 1.91
C ILE A 46 15.16 3.78 2.37
N GLY A 47 15.48 3.60 3.65
CA GLY A 47 15.73 2.29 4.24
C GLY A 47 14.46 1.44 4.34
N ARG A 48 14.61 0.13 4.18
CA ARG A 48 13.50 -0.85 4.18
C ARG A 48 12.72 -0.91 5.49
N GLU A 49 13.41 -0.69 6.60
CA GLU A 49 12.84 -0.69 7.95
C GLU A 49 12.03 0.58 8.27
N THR A 50 11.99 1.55 7.36
CA THR A 50 11.30 2.83 7.61
C THR A 50 9.85 2.78 7.15
N ASP A 51 8.97 3.44 7.90
CA ASP A 51 7.55 3.60 7.53
C ASP A 51 7.34 4.29 6.16
N PHE A 52 8.36 4.95 5.62
CA PHE A 52 8.30 5.63 4.33
C PHE A 52 8.65 4.72 3.15
N TYR A 53 9.22 3.54 3.39
CA TYR A 53 9.70 2.66 2.34
C TYR A 53 8.62 2.26 1.33
N PRO A 54 7.40 1.85 1.75
CA PRO A 54 6.34 1.51 0.80
C PRO A 54 5.93 2.68 -0.10
N ASN A 55 5.84 3.90 0.47
CA ASN A 55 5.55 5.11 -0.31
C ASN A 55 6.68 5.42 -1.31
N ALA A 56 7.94 5.28 -0.88
CA ALA A 56 9.09 5.46 -1.74
C ALA A 56 9.10 4.47 -2.91
N MET A 57 8.77 3.20 -2.67
CA MET A 57 8.63 2.18 -3.71
C MET A 57 7.54 2.53 -4.71
N TYR A 58 6.37 2.92 -4.21
CA TYR A 58 5.26 3.34 -5.07
C TYR A 58 5.64 4.54 -5.94
N GLU A 59 6.23 5.58 -5.37
CA GLU A 59 6.65 6.76 -6.14
C GLU A 59 7.82 6.48 -7.09
N ALA A 60 8.77 5.62 -6.69
CA ALA A 60 9.83 5.15 -7.57
C ALA A 60 9.28 4.40 -8.79
N SER A 61 8.22 3.60 -8.61
CA SER A 61 7.59 2.88 -9.73
C SER A 61 7.00 3.83 -10.77
N TRP A 62 6.44 4.98 -10.36
CA TRP A 62 6.00 6.03 -11.29
C TRP A 62 7.19 6.66 -12.04
N ALA A 63 8.29 6.95 -11.35
CA ALA A 63 9.48 7.50 -11.99
C ALA A 63 10.10 6.50 -12.99
N LEU A 64 10.14 5.20 -12.65
CA LEU A 64 10.58 4.12 -13.54
C LEU A 64 9.66 3.96 -14.76
N PHE A 65 8.34 4.06 -14.56
CA PHE A 65 7.36 4.08 -15.65
C PHE A 65 7.63 5.23 -16.62
N LYS A 66 7.90 6.44 -16.12
CA LYS A 66 8.26 7.60 -16.95
C LYS A 66 9.59 7.42 -17.70
N LEU A 67 10.48 6.57 -17.21
CA LEU A 67 11.72 6.18 -17.89
C LEU A 67 11.56 5.00 -18.85
N HIS A 68 10.34 4.45 -19.00
CA HIS A 68 10.05 3.23 -19.77
C HIS A 68 10.84 2.01 -19.27
N LYS A 69 11.29 2.04 -18.01
CA LYS A 69 11.92 0.92 -17.31
C LYS A 69 10.83 0.02 -16.72
N PHE A 70 9.99 -0.53 -17.59
CA PHE A 70 8.77 -1.24 -17.22
C PHE A 70 9.02 -2.47 -16.34
N ASN A 71 10.03 -3.27 -16.68
CA ASN A 71 10.43 -4.43 -15.89
C ASN A 71 10.89 -4.05 -14.47
N GLU A 72 11.69 -2.99 -14.33
CA GLU A 72 12.09 -2.46 -13.01
C GLU A 72 10.87 -1.93 -12.23
N ALA A 73 9.93 -1.25 -12.90
CA ALA A 73 8.71 -0.76 -12.26
C ALA A 73 7.82 -1.92 -11.76
N LEU A 74 7.62 -2.97 -12.58
CA LEU A 74 6.88 -4.17 -12.20
C LEU A 74 7.52 -4.91 -11.02
N SER A 75 8.85 -4.94 -10.97
CA SER A 75 9.64 -5.52 -9.88
C SER A 75 9.33 -4.85 -8.53
N VAL A 76 9.36 -3.51 -8.53
CA VAL A 76 9.08 -2.70 -7.34
C VAL A 76 7.60 -2.85 -6.94
N LEU A 77 6.68 -2.83 -7.90
CA LEU A 77 5.25 -2.99 -7.66
C LEU A 77 4.90 -4.38 -7.11
N HIS A 78 5.54 -5.43 -7.60
CA HIS A 78 5.35 -6.78 -7.07
C HIS A 78 5.77 -6.86 -5.60
N SER A 79 6.94 -6.30 -5.27
CA SER A 79 7.40 -6.22 -3.87
C SER A 79 6.42 -5.43 -3.00
N LEU A 80 5.84 -4.34 -3.52
CA LEU A 80 4.86 -3.51 -2.82
C LEU A 80 3.56 -4.28 -2.45
N HIS A 81 3.20 -5.31 -3.22
CA HIS A 81 2.02 -6.16 -2.99
C HIS A 81 2.27 -7.32 -2.03
N SER A 82 3.49 -7.44 -1.51
CA SER A 82 3.85 -8.43 -0.50
C SER A 82 2.98 -8.31 0.77
N PRO A 83 2.59 -9.43 1.43
CA PRO A 83 1.89 -9.40 2.71
C PRO A 83 2.71 -8.78 3.85
N TYR A 84 4.03 -8.63 3.66
CA TYR A 84 4.92 -7.97 4.62
C TYR A 84 4.83 -6.43 4.53
N ILE A 85 4.18 -5.88 3.51
CA ILE A 85 3.91 -4.44 3.35
C ILE A 85 2.42 -4.17 3.57
N GLN A 86 2.07 -3.04 4.19
CA GLN A 86 0.67 -2.67 4.44
C GLN A 86 -0.13 -2.51 3.14
N GLN A 87 -0.84 -3.57 2.73
CA GLN A 87 -1.43 -3.72 1.39
C GLN A 87 -2.56 -2.70 1.10
N ILE A 88 -3.36 -2.33 2.09
CA ILE A 88 -4.58 -1.51 1.92
C ILE A 88 -4.27 -0.11 1.36
N ILE A 89 -3.07 0.43 1.62
CA ILE A 89 -2.71 1.82 1.24
C ILE A 89 -2.34 1.91 -0.25
N PHE A 90 -1.88 0.81 -0.86
CA PHE A 90 -1.28 0.81 -2.19
C PHE A 90 -2.16 0.22 -3.26
N THR A 91 -3.47 0.12 -3.05
CA THR A 91 -4.36 -0.46 -4.06
C THR A 91 -4.38 0.35 -5.37
N LYS A 92 -4.04 1.65 -5.35
CA LYS A 92 -3.79 2.48 -6.55
C LYS A 92 -2.62 2.00 -7.41
N SER A 93 -1.67 1.25 -6.83
CA SER A 93 -0.49 0.76 -7.54
C SER A 93 -0.82 -0.31 -8.58
N TYR A 94 -1.98 -0.96 -8.47
CA TYR A 94 -2.46 -1.88 -9.48
C TYR A 94 -2.87 -1.20 -10.79
N LEU A 95 -3.36 0.05 -10.76
CA LEU A 95 -3.60 0.80 -12.00
C LEU A 95 -2.30 1.06 -12.75
N LEU A 96 -1.24 1.40 -12.01
CA LEU A 96 0.08 1.58 -12.61
C LEU A 96 0.61 0.25 -13.17
N LYS A 97 0.42 -0.87 -12.45
CA LYS A 97 0.78 -2.21 -12.93
C LYS A 97 0.02 -2.57 -14.22
N ALA A 98 -1.29 -2.32 -14.26
CA ALA A 98 -2.11 -2.53 -15.44
C ALA A 98 -1.68 -1.62 -16.61
N ALA A 99 -1.40 -0.34 -16.33
CA ALA A 99 -0.88 0.59 -17.33
C ALA A 99 0.46 0.12 -17.92
N ILE A 100 1.39 -0.38 -17.08
CA ILE A 100 2.64 -0.98 -17.57
C ILE A 100 2.36 -2.18 -18.48
N PHE A 101 1.43 -3.07 -18.11
CA PHE A 101 1.07 -4.18 -18.98
C PHE A 101 0.45 -3.73 -20.31
N ILE A 102 -0.33 -2.65 -20.33
CA ILE A 102 -0.85 -2.04 -21.56
C ILE A 102 0.30 -1.54 -22.44
N GLU A 103 1.25 -0.77 -21.88
CA GLU A 103 2.44 -0.26 -22.60
C GLU A 103 3.33 -1.39 -23.14
N MET A 104 3.33 -2.54 -22.49
CA MET A 104 4.07 -3.73 -22.95
C MET A 104 3.23 -4.68 -23.82
N CYS A 105 2.00 -4.30 -24.19
CA CYS A 105 1.05 -5.08 -24.98
C CYS A 105 0.64 -6.44 -24.36
N HIS A 106 0.70 -6.55 -23.04
CA HIS A 106 0.20 -7.67 -22.24
C HIS A 106 -1.23 -7.41 -21.77
N TYR A 107 -2.16 -7.27 -22.72
CA TYR A 107 -3.56 -6.90 -22.46
C TYR A 107 -4.32 -7.91 -21.58
N ASP A 108 -4.03 -9.21 -21.75
CA ASP A 108 -4.51 -10.30 -20.89
C ASP A 108 -4.15 -10.05 -19.43
N ARG A 109 -2.84 -9.84 -19.15
CA ARG A 109 -2.35 -9.57 -17.79
C ARG A 109 -2.90 -8.26 -17.23
N ALA A 110 -3.11 -7.25 -18.07
CA ALA A 110 -3.72 -6.00 -17.66
C ALA A 110 -5.17 -6.22 -17.18
N VAL A 111 -5.98 -6.99 -17.93
CA VAL A 111 -7.36 -7.33 -17.54
C VAL A 111 -7.38 -8.13 -16.23
N ASP A 112 -6.54 -9.16 -16.11
CA ASP A 112 -6.48 -9.99 -14.90
C ASP A 112 -6.07 -9.16 -13.68
N THR A 113 -5.11 -8.25 -13.85
CA THR A 113 -4.67 -7.34 -12.78
C THR A 113 -5.80 -6.41 -12.33
N LEU A 114 -6.58 -5.85 -13.26
CA LEU A 114 -7.71 -4.99 -12.92
C LEU A 114 -8.84 -5.77 -12.23
N ALA A 115 -9.09 -7.02 -12.64
CA ALA A 115 -10.15 -7.86 -12.08
C ALA A 115 -9.86 -8.30 -10.64
N ASN A 116 -8.62 -8.73 -10.35
CA ASN A 116 -8.24 -9.16 -9.00
C ASN A 116 -8.45 -8.05 -7.96
N VAL A 117 -8.18 -6.81 -8.37
CA VAL A 117 -8.16 -5.65 -7.48
C VAL A 117 -9.55 -5.07 -7.29
N GLU A 118 -10.40 -5.19 -8.29
CA GLU A 118 -11.82 -4.87 -8.18
C GLU A 118 -12.47 -5.66 -7.05
N SER A 119 -12.18 -6.97 -6.93
CA SER A 119 -12.68 -7.80 -5.84
C SER A 119 -12.27 -7.26 -4.45
N ASP A 120 -10.99 -6.94 -4.27
CA ASP A 120 -10.46 -6.43 -3.00
C ASP A 120 -11.10 -5.08 -2.63
N PHE A 121 -11.27 -4.20 -3.61
CA PHE A 121 -11.90 -2.90 -3.40
C PHE A 121 -13.39 -2.98 -3.08
N ILE A 122 -14.12 -3.84 -3.76
CA ILE A 122 -15.55 -4.07 -3.47
C ILE A 122 -15.68 -4.64 -2.06
N SER A 123 -14.81 -5.59 -1.67
CA SER A 123 -14.78 -6.11 -0.30
C SER A 123 -14.54 -5.00 0.73
N LEU A 124 -13.54 -4.15 0.51
CA LEU A 124 -13.23 -3.02 1.40
C LEU A 124 -14.38 -2.01 1.47
N ALA A 125 -15.00 -1.66 0.34
CA ALA A 125 -16.15 -0.77 0.29
C ALA A 125 -17.34 -1.34 1.08
N ASN A 126 -17.63 -2.63 0.91
CA ASN A 126 -18.68 -3.32 1.65
C ASN A 126 -18.39 -3.35 3.16
N GLN A 127 -17.13 -3.51 3.58
CA GLN A 127 -16.75 -3.40 4.99
C GLN A 127 -17.02 -2.00 5.54
N ILE A 128 -16.66 -0.93 4.79
CA ILE A 128 -16.93 0.46 5.17
C ILE A 128 -18.43 0.69 5.32
N ASP A 129 -19.23 0.26 4.33
CA ASP A 129 -20.67 0.45 4.30
C ASP A 129 -21.34 -0.33 5.45
N THR A 130 -20.90 -1.57 5.71
CA THR A 130 -21.40 -2.39 6.83
C THR A 130 -21.07 -1.77 8.19
N MET A 131 -19.85 -1.25 8.37
CA MET A 131 -19.46 -0.57 9.60
C MET A 131 -20.29 0.69 9.81
N ALA A 132 -20.44 1.50 8.76
CA ALA A 132 -21.24 2.73 8.79
C ALA A 132 -22.71 2.46 9.12
N GLN A 133 -23.30 1.37 8.62
CA GLN A 133 -24.67 0.96 8.96
C GLN A 133 -24.83 0.52 10.44
N LYS A 134 -23.80 -0.09 11.02
CA LYS A 134 -23.80 -0.47 12.45
C LYS A 134 -23.69 0.73 13.38
N ALA A 135 -23.00 1.79 12.95
CA ALA A 135 -22.90 3.03 13.71
C ALA A 135 -24.19 3.84 13.54
N GLN A 136 -24.92 4.10 14.63
CA GLN A 136 -26.16 4.90 14.57
C GLN A 136 -25.85 6.38 14.30
N SER A 137 -24.63 6.81 14.62
CA SER A 137 -24.15 8.16 14.39
C SER A 137 -22.65 8.19 14.06
N PRO A 138 -22.14 9.25 13.38
CA PRO A 138 -20.71 9.41 13.13
C PRO A 138 -19.84 9.42 14.38
N ARG A 139 -20.40 9.66 15.57
CA ARG A 139 -19.67 9.63 16.85
C ARG A 139 -19.36 8.20 17.32
N GLU A 140 -20.04 7.20 16.78
CA GLU A 140 -19.87 5.79 17.15
C GLU A 140 -18.81 5.07 16.32
N TYR A 141 -18.22 5.73 15.32
CA TYR A 141 -17.29 5.07 14.41
C TYR A 141 -16.08 4.48 15.13
N TYR A 142 -15.44 5.22 16.05
CA TYR A 142 -14.30 4.68 16.81
C TYR A 142 -14.69 3.53 17.75
N PRO A 143 -15.77 3.61 18.56
CA PRO A 143 -16.28 2.47 19.31
C PRO A 143 -16.57 1.24 18.44
N VAL A 144 -17.21 1.41 17.28
CA VAL A 144 -17.52 0.31 16.36
C VAL A 144 -16.25 -0.29 15.77
N LEU A 145 -15.24 0.52 15.42
CA LEU A 145 -13.95 -0.01 14.94
C LEU A 145 -13.22 -0.87 15.98
N LYS A 146 -13.47 -0.62 17.27
CA LYS A 146 -12.90 -1.39 18.38
C LYS A 146 -13.74 -2.61 18.79
N THR A 147 -14.81 -2.96 18.09
CA THR A 147 -15.60 -4.15 18.46
C THR A 147 -14.83 -5.42 18.16
N ASP A 148 -14.65 -6.26 19.18
CA ASP A 148 -13.95 -7.53 19.05
C ASP A 148 -14.87 -8.65 18.52
N THR A 149 -14.25 -9.57 17.80
CA THR A 149 -14.80 -10.87 17.37
C THR A 149 -13.79 -11.97 17.68
N ILE A 150 -14.25 -13.21 17.80
CA ILE A 150 -13.38 -14.36 18.04
C ILE A 150 -13.02 -14.96 16.68
N ASN A 151 -11.72 -15.09 16.37
CA ASN A 151 -11.26 -15.75 15.15
C ASN A 151 -11.33 -17.29 15.26
N GLU A 152 -11.05 -17.99 14.17
CA GLU A 152 -11.04 -19.47 14.13
C GLU A 152 -10.03 -20.09 15.12
N ALA A 153 -9.00 -19.33 15.51
CA ALA A 153 -8.00 -19.72 16.51
C ALA A 153 -8.41 -19.41 17.97
N GLY A 154 -9.61 -18.84 18.20
CA GLY A 154 -10.10 -18.49 19.52
C GLY A 154 -9.58 -17.17 20.10
N GLU A 155 -8.85 -16.39 19.30
CA GLU A 155 -8.27 -15.11 19.70
C GLU A 155 -9.25 -13.95 19.45
N LYS A 156 -9.20 -12.94 20.33
CA LYS A 156 -9.96 -11.70 20.17
C LYS A 156 -9.28 -10.80 19.14
N VAL A 157 -9.97 -10.54 18.04
CA VAL A 157 -9.52 -9.65 16.97
C VAL A 157 -10.61 -8.62 16.66
N TYR A 158 -10.23 -7.42 16.23
CA TYR A 158 -11.21 -6.43 15.79
C TYR A 158 -12.02 -6.93 14.60
N GLN A 159 -13.35 -6.82 14.69
CA GLN A 159 -14.26 -7.16 13.61
C GLN A 159 -13.92 -6.41 12.32
N PHE A 160 -13.57 -5.11 12.47
CA PHE A 160 -13.21 -4.22 11.38
C PHE A 160 -11.71 -3.89 11.41
N ARG A 161 -10.87 -4.93 11.60
CA ARG A 161 -9.41 -4.80 11.72
C ARG A 161 -8.81 -3.97 10.59
N ASP A 162 -9.20 -4.23 9.35
CA ASP A 162 -8.66 -3.54 8.17
C ASP A 162 -9.01 -2.04 8.18
N LEU A 163 -10.24 -1.69 8.55
CA LEU A 163 -10.68 -0.30 8.66
C LEU A 163 -10.01 0.43 9.84
N PHE A 164 -9.74 -0.29 10.93
CA PHE A 164 -8.98 0.23 12.05
C PHE A 164 -7.54 0.52 11.64
N LEU A 165 -6.87 -0.42 10.94
CA LEU A 165 -5.50 -0.24 10.44
C LEU A 165 -5.42 0.90 9.42
N LEU A 166 -6.39 0.99 8.52
CA LEU A 166 -6.52 2.11 7.58
C LEU A 166 -6.64 3.45 8.32
N SER A 167 -7.48 3.53 9.36
CA SER A 167 -7.58 4.73 10.20
C SER A 167 -6.30 5.01 10.99
N ALA A 168 -5.61 3.95 11.45
CA ALA A 168 -4.35 4.02 12.19
C ALA A 168 -3.14 4.40 11.33
N SER A 169 -3.26 4.33 10.00
CA SER A 169 -2.25 4.90 9.10
C SER A 169 -2.08 6.41 9.29
N GLU A 170 -3.13 7.09 9.76
CA GLU A 170 -3.06 8.49 10.17
C GLU A 170 -2.46 8.61 11.58
N LYS A 171 -1.30 9.25 11.66
CA LYS A 171 -0.54 9.40 12.92
C LYS A 171 -1.36 10.05 14.04
N ASP A 172 -2.20 11.03 13.71
CA ASP A 172 -3.05 11.72 14.67
C ASP A 172 -4.11 10.81 15.27
N PHE A 173 -4.73 9.96 14.45
CA PHE A 173 -5.67 8.95 14.94
C PHE A 173 -4.97 7.96 15.86
N LEU A 174 -3.81 7.45 15.45
CA LEU A 174 -3.03 6.51 16.26
C LEU A 174 -2.60 7.12 17.61
N ASN A 175 -2.20 8.39 17.63
CA ASN A 175 -1.84 9.10 18.86
C ASN A 175 -3.04 9.24 19.81
N VAL A 176 -4.21 9.61 19.27
CA VAL A 176 -5.44 9.70 20.07
C VAL A 176 -5.85 8.32 20.60
N HIS A 177 -5.77 7.27 19.78
CA HIS A 177 -6.03 5.90 20.20
C HIS A 177 -5.10 5.47 21.35
N LYS A 178 -3.78 5.68 21.22
CA LYS A 178 -2.79 5.39 22.27
C LYS A 178 -3.10 6.13 23.57
N TYR A 179 -3.53 7.39 23.46
CA TYR A 179 -3.90 8.19 24.63
C TYR A 179 -5.17 7.67 25.31
N ILE A 180 -6.21 7.33 24.54
CA ILE A 180 -7.43 6.69 25.07
C ILE A 180 -7.08 5.39 25.80
N THR A 181 -6.26 4.52 25.21
CA THR A 181 -5.83 3.26 25.83
C THR A 181 -5.06 3.48 27.13
N SER A 182 -4.27 4.55 27.22
CA SER A 182 -3.57 4.91 28.47
C SER A 182 -4.55 5.38 29.55
N LEU A 183 -5.53 6.20 29.18
CA LEU A 183 -6.58 6.65 30.10
C LEU A 183 -7.46 5.49 30.59
N GLN A 184 -7.75 4.50 29.74
CA GLN A 184 -8.50 3.30 30.12
C GLN A 184 -7.76 2.50 31.21
N LYS A 185 -6.44 2.33 31.07
CA LYS A 185 -5.60 1.68 32.09
C LYS A 185 -5.57 2.47 33.39
N GLU A 186 -5.43 3.79 33.32
CA GLU A 186 -5.46 4.65 34.51
C GLU A 186 -6.82 4.56 35.24
N GLN A 187 -7.91 4.50 34.49
CA GLN A 187 -9.25 4.37 35.03
C GLN A 187 -9.43 3.03 35.78
N GLU A 188 -9.00 1.91 35.19
CA GLU A 188 -9.06 0.59 35.84
C GLU A 188 -8.31 0.58 37.19
N VAL A 189 -7.13 1.22 37.25
CA VAL A 189 -6.36 1.36 38.49
C VAL A 189 -7.12 2.21 39.51
N LEU A 190 -7.67 3.36 39.11
CA LEU A 190 -8.38 4.25 40.02
C LEU A 190 -9.68 3.63 40.57
N GLU A 191 -10.39 2.86 39.76
CA GLU A 191 -11.60 2.14 40.19
C GLU A 191 -11.27 1.04 41.20
N SER A 192 -10.11 0.40 41.10
CA SER A 192 -9.65 -0.62 42.06
C SER A 192 -9.36 -0.07 43.47
N LEU A 193 -9.03 1.22 43.60
CA LEU A 193 -8.65 1.85 44.88
C LEU A 193 -9.83 2.15 45.81
N GLN A 194 -11.08 2.04 45.33
CA GLN A 194 -12.34 2.23 46.09
C GLN A 194 -12.41 3.53 46.95
N ASN A 195 -11.63 4.56 46.61
CA ASN A 195 -11.58 5.84 47.31
C ASN A 195 -12.52 6.86 46.64
N LYS A 196 -13.29 7.63 47.44
CA LYS A 196 -14.17 8.72 46.94
C LYS A 196 -13.46 9.70 45.99
N ARG A 197 -12.20 10.07 46.27
CA ARG A 197 -11.41 10.95 45.39
C ARG A 197 -11.05 10.26 44.08
N ALA A 198 -10.68 8.98 44.13
CA ALA A 198 -10.34 8.19 42.94
C ALA A 198 -11.56 8.03 42.03
N ILE A 199 -12.75 7.77 42.60
CA ILE A 199 -14.02 7.69 41.86
C ILE A 199 -14.35 9.03 41.17
N ALA A 200 -14.13 10.16 41.85
CA ALA A 200 -14.34 11.48 41.26
C ALA A 200 -13.39 11.75 40.08
N ILE A 201 -12.11 11.38 40.21
CA ILE A 201 -11.11 11.52 39.14
C ILE A 201 -11.46 10.58 37.97
N ALA A 202 -11.81 9.32 38.23
CA ALA A 202 -12.23 8.36 37.21
C ALA A 202 -13.42 8.88 36.39
N ARG A 203 -14.39 9.55 37.03
CA ARG A 203 -15.50 10.21 36.32
C ARG A 203 -15.04 11.31 35.37
N LEU A 204 -14.05 12.13 35.78
CA LEU A 204 -13.48 13.17 34.91
C LEU A 204 -12.71 12.57 33.73
N ILE A 205 -11.95 11.50 33.97
CA ILE A 205 -11.25 10.74 32.93
C ILE A 205 -12.26 10.20 31.92
N ARG A 206 -13.38 9.62 32.36
CA ARG A 206 -14.43 9.10 31.48
C ARG A 206 -15.06 10.18 30.58
N ILE A 207 -15.25 11.40 31.10
CA ILE A 207 -15.73 12.54 30.29
C ILE A 207 -14.70 12.89 29.22
N ARG A 208 -13.41 12.94 29.60
CA ARG A 208 -12.31 13.21 28.68
C ARG A 208 -12.18 12.12 27.62
N GLU A 209 -12.28 10.86 28.01
CA GLU A 209 -12.27 9.68 27.13
C GLU A 209 -13.38 9.80 26.08
N LYS A 210 -14.61 10.13 26.51
CA LYS A 210 -15.74 10.33 25.57
C LYS A 210 -15.43 11.42 24.54
N SER A 211 -14.89 12.56 24.97
CA SER A 211 -14.49 13.64 24.06
C SER A 211 -13.40 13.23 23.07
N LEU A 212 -12.43 12.44 23.52
CA LEU A 212 -11.37 11.90 22.66
C LEU A 212 -11.91 10.84 21.70
N SER A 213 -12.85 10.01 22.16
CA SER A 213 -13.57 9.05 21.33
C SER A 213 -14.32 9.75 20.21
N ASP A 214 -15.06 10.83 20.51
CA ASP A 214 -15.74 11.63 19.49
C ASP A 214 -14.75 12.21 18.45
N LYS A 215 -13.58 12.68 18.91
CA LYS A 215 -12.51 13.15 18.03
C LYS A 215 -11.95 12.02 17.15
N ALA A 216 -11.70 10.85 17.73
CA ALA A 216 -11.22 9.67 17.01
C ALA A 216 -12.25 9.21 15.97
N SER A 217 -13.54 9.20 16.32
CA SER A 217 -14.64 8.87 15.40
C SER A 217 -14.71 9.84 14.22
N TYR A 218 -14.55 11.15 14.47
CA TYR A 218 -14.48 12.13 13.38
C TYR A 218 -13.30 11.88 12.43
N MET A 219 -12.11 11.61 12.96
CA MET A 219 -10.92 11.33 12.15
C MET A 219 -11.10 10.05 11.33
N ALA A 220 -11.55 8.96 11.96
CA ALA A 220 -11.86 7.71 11.27
C ALA A 220 -12.92 7.91 10.18
N GLY A 221 -14.04 8.58 10.49
CA GLY A 221 -15.09 8.86 9.53
C GLY A 221 -14.60 9.64 8.31
N LYS A 222 -13.74 10.64 8.52
CA LYS A 222 -13.08 11.37 7.42
C LYS A 222 -12.22 10.44 6.56
N THR A 223 -11.34 9.64 7.17
CA THR A 223 -10.45 8.72 6.45
C THR A 223 -11.23 7.68 5.66
N LEU A 224 -12.27 7.09 6.26
CA LEU A 224 -13.09 6.07 5.63
C LEU A 224 -13.95 6.64 4.50
N LEU A 225 -14.51 7.84 4.67
CA LEU A 225 -15.25 8.53 3.60
C LEU A 225 -14.33 8.85 2.41
N ASN A 226 -13.16 9.42 2.68
CA ASN A 226 -12.17 9.71 1.64
C ASN A 226 -11.75 8.42 0.91
N THR A 227 -11.55 7.34 1.67
CA THR A 227 -11.22 6.04 1.08
C THR A 227 -12.36 5.54 0.21
N ARG A 228 -13.61 5.62 0.67
CA ARG A 228 -14.79 5.21 -0.10
C ARG A 228 -14.89 5.97 -1.43
N GLN A 229 -14.64 7.27 -1.42
CA GLN A 229 -14.59 8.09 -2.65
C GLN A 229 -13.45 7.65 -3.58
N ILE A 230 -12.25 7.43 -3.04
CA ILE A 230 -11.11 6.92 -3.81
C ILE A 230 -11.43 5.57 -4.46
N ILE A 231 -12.17 4.69 -3.77
CA ILE A 231 -12.60 3.40 -4.32
C ILE A 231 -13.54 3.61 -5.51
N GLU A 232 -14.51 4.51 -5.40
CA GLU A 232 -15.43 4.82 -6.51
C GLU A 232 -14.70 5.40 -7.73
N GLU A 233 -13.81 6.36 -7.51
CA GLU A 233 -12.96 6.93 -8.56
C GLU A 233 -12.10 5.86 -9.22
N TYR A 234 -11.52 4.95 -8.41
CA TYR A 234 -10.72 3.85 -8.91
C TYR A 234 -11.55 2.92 -9.81
N LEU A 235 -12.74 2.51 -9.36
CA LEU A 235 -13.60 1.60 -10.12
C LEU A 235 -14.02 2.23 -11.45
N ALA A 236 -14.32 3.53 -11.45
CA ALA A 236 -14.60 4.27 -12.68
C ALA A 236 -13.38 4.30 -13.64
N LEU A 237 -12.19 4.58 -13.12
CA LEU A 237 -10.95 4.58 -13.91
C LEU A 237 -10.61 3.18 -14.44
N LYS A 238 -10.84 2.13 -13.65
CA LYS A 238 -10.69 0.73 -14.06
C LYS A 238 -11.60 0.41 -15.24
N ASP A 239 -12.86 0.84 -15.22
CA ASP A 239 -13.78 0.62 -16.33
C ASP A 239 -13.33 1.34 -17.61
N LEU A 240 -12.81 2.56 -17.48
CA LEU A 240 -12.21 3.29 -18.60
C LEU A 240 -11.00 2.54 -19.20
N LEU A 241 -10.05 2.12 -18.36
CA LEU A 241 -8.87 1.37 -18.82
C LEU A 241 -9.27 0.04 -19.47
N LYS A 242 -10.27 -0.66 -18.90
CA LYS A 242 -10.79 -1.90 -19.49
C LYS A 242 -11.36 -1.64 -20.89
N TYR A 243 -12.08 -0.55 -21.09
CA TYR A 243 -12.58 -0.16 -22.42
C TYR A 243 -11.43 0.13 -23.41
N GLU A 244 -10.38 0.83 -22.97
CA GLU A 244 -9.19 1.09 -23.79
C GLU A 244 -8.48 -0.20 -24.19
N ILE A 245 -8.28 -1.13 -23.24
CA ILE A 245 -7.71 -2.46 -23.48
C ILE A 245 -8.52 -3.23 -24.52
N LEU A 246 -9.86 -3.25 -24.39
CA LEU A 246 -10.74 -3.94 -25.34
C LEU A 246 -10.65 -3.32 -26.73
N THR A 247 -10.57 -2.00 -26.81
CA THR A 247 -10.45 -1.27 -28.08
C THR A 247 -9.10 -1.54 -28.75
N ALA A 248 -8.00 -1.53 -28.00
CA ALA A 248 -6.67 -1.89 -28.47
C ALA A 248 -6.61 -3.35 -28.94
N SER A 249 -7.13 -4.27 -28.14
CA SER A 249 -7.24 -5.70 -28.46
C SER A 249 -8.04 -5.94 -29.73
N ARG A 250 -9.17 -5.24 -29.90
CA ARG A 250 -9.99 -5.30 -31.12
C ARG A 250 -9.22 -4.87 -32.36
N LYS A 251 -8.48 -3.76 -32.30
CA LYS A 251 -7.66 -3.28 -33.42
C LYS A 251 -6.62 -4.32 -33.84
N ILE A 252 -5.97 -4.97 -32.88
CA ILE A 252 -4.99 -6.03 -33.12
C ILE A 252 -5.66 -7.24 -33.79
N ILE A 253 -6.81 -7.68 -33.27
CA ILE A 253 -7.57 -8.79 -33.87
C ILE A 253 -7.98 -8.45 -35.31
N GLN A 254 -8.46 -7.22 -35.56
CA GLN A 254 -8.82 -6.77 -36.92
C GLN A 254 -7.62 -6.78 -37.88
N LYS A 255 -6.46 -6.25 -37.47
CA LYS A 255 -5.23 -6.33 -38.25
C LYS A 255 -4.86 -7.79 -38.57
N ARG A 256 -5.03 -8.71 -37.61
CA ARG A 256 -4.76 -10.14 -37.82
C ARG A 256 -5.75 -10.84 -38.74
N THR A 257 -7.05 -10.55 -38.63
CA THR A 257 -8.05 -11.11 -39.56
C THR A 257 -7.79 -10.69 -41.01
N LEU A 258 -7.09 -9.57 -41.20
CA LEU A 258 -6.63 -9.08 -42.50
C LEU A 258 -5.24 -9.63 -42.90
N ASN A 259 -4.65 -10.56 -42.15
CA ASN A 259 -3.28 -11.08 -42.29
C ASN A 259 -2.17 -10.00 -42.24
N LEU A 260 -2.42 -8.86 -41.61
CA LEU A 260 -1.49 -7.73 -41.52
C LEU A 260 -0.62 -7.72 -40.25
N ALA A 261 -0.75 -8.70 -39.36
CA ALA A 261 -0.01 -8.76 -38.10
C ALA A 261 0.57 -10.17 -37.85
N PRO A 262 1.78 -10.27 -37.26
CA PRO A 262 2.42 -11.54 -36.98
C PRO A 262 1.61 -12.40 -35.98
N PRO A 263 1.75 -13.74 -36.02
CA PRO A 263 1.06 -14.64 -35.10
C PRO A 263 1.48 -14.38 -33.64
N ILE A 264 0.53 -14.47 -32.70
CA ILE A 264 0.88 -14.57 -31.27
C ILE A 264 1.52 -15.93 -31.06
N TYR A 265 2.82 -15.94 -30.76
CA TYR A 265 3.45 -17.12 -30.18
C TYR A 265 2.89 -17.30 -28.76
N LYS A 266 1.93 -18.23 -28.62
CA LYS A 266 1.35 -18.63 -27.32
C LYS A 266 2.34 -19.42 -26.46
N LYS A 267 3.46 -19.86 -27.06
CA LYS A 267 4.64 -20.34 -26.33
C LYS A 267 5.60 -19.18 -26.20
N GLU A 268 5.41 -18.42 -25.12
CA GLU A 268 6.50 -17.63 -24.55
C GLU A 268 7.51 -18.65 -24.04
N GLU A 269 8.55 -18.96 -24.82
CA GLU A 269 9.76 -19.48 -24.16
C GLU A 269 10.18 -18.38 -23.19
N LEU A 270 10.06 -18.67 -21.89
CA LEU A 270 10.60 -17.81 -20.84
C LEU A 270 12.08 -17.68 -21.13
N ILE A 271 12.47 -16.58 -21.76
CA ILE A 271 13.87 -16.28 -22.02
C ILE A 271 14.50 -16.15 -20.64
N GLN A 272 15.42 -17.06 -20.31
CA GLN A 272 16.15 -16.96 -19.07
C GLN A 272 16.91 -15.63 -19.07
N PRO A 273 16.83 -14.85 -18.00
CA PRO A 273 17.62 -13.64 -17.85
C PRO A 273 19.09 -13.89 -18.14
N GLU A 274 19.67 -13.11 -19.05
CA GLU A 274 21.12 -12.95 -19.07
C GLU A 274 21.50 -11.97 -17.95
N PHE A 275 21.78 -12.50 -16.77
CA PHE A 275 22.41 -11.73 -15.70
C PHE A 275 23.88 -11.48 -16.09
N THR A 276 24.42 -10.30 -15.74
CA THR A 276 25.87 -10.11 -15.73
C THR A 276 26.52 -11.12 -14.77
N ASP A 277 27.74 -11.56 -15.04
CA ASP A 277 28.39 -12.64 -14.28
C ASP A 277 28.41 -12.41 -12.77
N SER A 278 28.52 -11.15 -12.32
CA SER A 278 28.48 -10.78 -10.90
C SER A 278 27.12 -10.95 -10.22
N LEU A 279 26.01 -10.84 -10.97
CA LEU A 279 24.65 -11.01 -10.45
C LEU A 279 24.18 -12.47 -10.50
N ARG A 280 24.76 -13.28 -11.40
CA ARG A 280 24.48 -14.74 -11.49
C ARG A 280 24.82 -15.47 -10.19
N GLU A 281 25.88 -15.07 -9.50
CA GLU A 281 26.33 -15.75 -8.28
C GLU A 281 25.41 -15.46 -7.07
N SER A 282 24.66 -14.36 -7.09
CA SER A 282 23.81 -13.92 -5.97
C SER A 282 22.31 -13.98 -6.24
N MET A 283 21.87 -14.32 -7.45
CA MET A 283 20.45 -14.34 -7.83
C MET A 283 20.06 -15.69 -8.42
N ILE A 284 18.97 -16.26 -7.92
CA ILE A 284 18.40 -17.50 -8.43
C ILE A 284 17.17 -17.13 -9.27
N TRP A 285 17.07 -17.71 -10.46
CA TRP A 285 15.86 -17.57 -11.26
C TRP A 285 14.78 -18.50 -10.71
N TRP A 286 13.67 -17.91 -10.27
CA TRP A 286 12.50 -18.65 -9.80
C TRP A 286 11.25 -18.12 -10.50
N GLU A 287 10.44 -19.02 -11.03
CA GLU A 287 9.14 -18.66 -11.58
C GLU A 287 8.21 -18.37 -10.41
N VAL A 288 7.92 -17.08 -10.16
CA VAL A 288 6.97 -16.68 -9.12
C VAL A 288 5.58 -17.21 -9.50
N ARG A 289 5.09 -18.19 -8.74
CA ARG A 289 3.74 -18.76 -8.93
C ARG A 289 2.75 -17.99 -8.06
N GLY A 290 2.04 -17.04 -8.66
CA GLY A 290 0.95 -16.32 -8.00
C GLY A 290 1.43 -15.39 -6.88
N ASN A 291 1.08 -15.71 -5.63
CA ASN A 291 1.25 -14.86 -4.43
C ASN A 291 2.36 -15.35 -3.47
N GLU A 292 3.39 -16.01 -3.98
CA GLU A 292 4.53 -16.45 -3.16
C GLU A 292 5.44 -15.26 -2.81
N TYR A 293 5.63 -15.00 -1.50
CA TYR A 293 6.51 -13.95 -1.01
C TYR A 293 7.40 -14.46 0.14
N TRP A 294 8.70 -14.24 -0.03
CA TRP A 294 9.75 -14.47 0.97
C TRP A 294 10.09 -13.13 1.63
N ALA A 295 10.18 -13.12 2.96
CA ALA A 295 10.33 -11.90 3.75
C ALA A 295 11.66 -11.18 3.49
N ASP A 296 12.72 -11.94 3.29
CA ASP A 296 14.08 -11.50 2.98
C ASP A 296 14.25 -10.97 1.55
N GLU A 297 13.39 -11.39 0.62
CA GLU A 297 13.42 -11.00 -0.80
C GLU A 297 12.57 -9.76 -1.13
N VAL A 298 11.78 -9.25 -0.16
CA VAL A 298 10.96 -8.05 -0.39
C VAL A 298 11.86 -6.86 -0.73
N GLY A 299 11.67 -6.33 -1.94
CA GLY A 299 12.48 -5.25 -2.52
C GLY A 299 13.59 -5.71 -3.46
N TYR A 300 13.81 -7.01 -3.62
CA TYR A 300 14.83 -7.60 -4.50
C TYR A 300 14.27 -8.44 -5.66
N TYR A 301 12.95 -8.67 -5.70
CA TYR A 301 12.33 -9.32 -6.84
C TYR A 301 12.66 -8.61 -8.15
N LEU A 302 12.91 -9.38 -9.20
CA LEU A 302 13.15 -8.88 -10.55
C LEU A 302 12.14 -9.47 -11.53
N TYR A 303 11.43 -8.59 -12.22
CA TYR A 303 10.53 -8.93 -13.31
C TYR A 303 11.30 -8.86 -14.62
N GLN A 304 11.24 -9.91 -15.43
CA GLN A 304 11.78 -9.90 -16.79
C GLN A 304 10.71 -10.41 -17.75
N LEU A 305 9.92 -9.46 -18.25
CA LEU A 305 8.88 -9.73 -19.22
C LEU A 305 9.27 -9.06 -20.55
N PRO A 306 9.34 -9.81 -21.67
CA PRO A 306 9.53 -9.19 -22.98
C PRO A 306 8.30 -8.38 -23.37
N THR A 307 8.51 -7.27 -24.09
CA THR A 307 7.39 -6.52 -24.69
C THR A 307 6.75 -7.34 -25.82
N ARG A 308 5.41 -7.33 -25.88
CA ARG A 308 4.64 -7.92 -26.99
C ARG A 308 4.35 -6.91 -28.10
N CYS A 309 4.71 -5.64 -27.92
CA CYS A 309 4.54 -4.60 -28.92
C CYS A 309 5.60 -4.76 -30.01
N LYS A 310 5.42 -5.73 -30.92
CA LYS A 310 6.32 -5.94 -32.07
C LYS A 310 5.87 -5.22 -33.36
N ASP A 311 4.78 -4.46 -33.29
CA ASP A 311 4.15 -3.85 -34.46
C ASP A 311 4.50 -2.36 -34.68
N ASP A 312 5.26 -1.73 -33.77
CA ASP A 312 5.55 -0.27 -33.82
C ASP A 312 7.02 0.07 -34.15
N ASP A 313 7.88 -0.92 -34.39
CA ASP A 313 9.21 -0.69 -34.96
C ASP A 313 9.10 -0.48 -36.49
N LYS A 314 8.68 0.72 -36.89
CA LYS A 314 8.96 1.30 -38.22
C LYS A 314 9.28 2.78 -38.15
#